data_AF-A0A9P7AEC3-F1
#
_entry.id   AF-A0A9P7AEC3-F1
#
_cell.length_a   1.000
_cell.length_b   1.000
_cell.length_c   1.000
_cell.angle_alpha   90.00
_cell.angle_beta   90.00
_cell.angle_gamma   90.00
#
_symmetry.space_group_name_H-M   'P 1'
#
loop_
_entity.id
_entity.type
_entity.pdbx_description
1 polymer ?
#
loop_
_entity_poly.entity_id
_entity_poly.type
_entity_poly.pdbx_seq_one_letter_code
_entity_poly.pdbx_strand_id
1 'polypeptide(L)'
;LHPPAQLPHVLSVTKIKYPDHFRQILRVTPYTFDRITAKICTDPVFVNHSHCEQHPVDVQLAVTLYRFGHSGNAAGQSAVARWAGVGHGTVSLMTRRVMTAILWPDFMAEAVRFPTAEEKEAAKSWVEARSCKAWRGGWCLVDGTLIPLYDRPHWYGESYFDRKCNYSLNIQ
;
A
#
# COMPACT_ATOMS: atom_id res chain seq x y z
N LEU A 1 -23.81 9.95 -22.37
CA LEU A 1 -23.96 9.42 -20.99
C LEU A 1 -22.59 8.98 -20.51
N HIS A 2 -22.11 9.46 -19.35
CA HIS A 2 -20.97 8.84 -18.68
C HIS A 2 -21.45 7.63 -17.86
N PRO A 3 -20.64 6.57 -17.71
CA PRO A 3 -20.97 5.50 -16.78
C PRO A 3 -21.03 6.03 -15.33
N PRO A 4 -21.85 5.42 -14.45
CA PRO A 4 -21.95 5.84 -13.06
C PRO A 4 -20.62 5.65 -12.32
N ALA A 5 -20.41 6.45 -11.27
CA ALA A 5 -19.26 6.33 -10.38
C ALA A 5 -19.21 4.92 -9.75
N GLN A 6 -18.02 4.33 -9.71
CA GLN A 6 -17.82 2.97 -9.19
C GLN A 6 -17.59 2.96 -7.68
N LEU A 7 -17.01 4.03 -7.12
CA LEU A 7 -16.66 4.13 -5.70
C LEU A 7 -17.81 3.78 -4.73
N PRO A 8 -19.08 4.23 -4.92
CA PRO A 8 -20.18 3.84 -4.03
C PRO A 8 -20.44 2.33 -4.04
N HIS A 9 -20.34 1.66 -5.20
CA HIS A 9 -20.47 0.21 -5.30
C HIS A 9 -19.27 -0.51 -4.67
N VAL A 10 -18.06 0.04 -4.80
CA VAL A 10 -16.85 -0.54 -4.20
C VAL A 10 -16.93 -0.54 -2.67
N LEU A 11 -17.36 0.57 -2.06
CA LEU A 11 -17.49 0.70 -0.60
C LEU A 11 -18.65 -0.12 -0.02
N SER A 12 -19.79 -0.23 -0.72
CA SER A 12 -20.99 -0.90 -0.21
C SER A 12 -21.12 -2.37 -0.60
N VAL A 13 -20.93 -2.72 -1.88
CA VAL A 13 -21.18 -4.07 -2.40
C VAL A 13 -19.88 -4.87 -2.50
N THR A 14 -18.86 -4.33 -3.17
CA THR A 14 -17.59 -5.06 -3.40
C THR A 14 -16.89 -5.37 -2.09
N LYS A 15 -16.81 -4.40 -1.17
CA LYS A 15 -16.24 -4.56 0.17
C LYS A 15 -16.80 -5.75 0.95
N ILE A 16 -18.11 -5.99 0.84
CA ILE A 16 -18.84 -7.00 1.62
C ILE A 16 -18.89 -8.34 0.87
N LYS A 17 -19.23 -8.34 -0.43
CA LYS A 17 -19.49 -9.56 -1.20
C LYS A 17 -18.27 -10.10 -1.94
N TYR A 18 -17.28 -9.26 -2.24
CA TYR A 18 -16.15 -9.58 -3.10
C TYR A 18 -14.83 -9.02 -2.52
N PRO A 19 -14.40 -9.47 -1.33
CA PRO A 19 -13.26 -8.90 -0.59
C PRO A 19 -11.95 -8.93 -1.39
N ASP A 20 -11.74 -9.93 -2.26
CA ASP A 20 -10.57 -10.01 -3.13
C ASP A 20 -10.61 -8.97 -4.26
N HIS A 21 -11.78 -8.70 -4.85
CA HIS A 21 -11.93 -7.61 -5.83
C HIS A 21 -11.73 -6.25 -5.15
N PHE A 22 -12.21 -6.07 -3.91
CA PHE A 22 -11.93 -4.87 -3.12
C PHE A 22 -10.41 -4.69 -2.90
N ARG A 23 -9.70 -5.77 -2.56
CA ARG A 23 -8.23 -5.77 -2.43
C ARG A 23 -7.51 -5.53 -3.76
N GLN A 24 -8.03 -6.00 -4.89
CA GLN A 24 -7.45 -5.69 -6.21
C GLN A 24 -7.57 -4.20 -6.52
N ILE A 25 -8.72 -3.58 -6.22
CA ILE A 25 -9.04 -2.18 -6.53
C ILE A 25 -8.32 -1.18 -5.59
N LEU A 26 -8.30 -1.44 -4.27
CA LEU A 26 -7.77 -0.53 -3.25
C LEU A 26 -6.46 -1.00 -2.59
N ARG A 27 -5.89 -2.14 -3.03
CA ARG A 27 -4.64 -2.77 -2.54
C ARG A 27 -4.64 -3.23 -1.07
N VAL A 28 -5.66 -2.91 -0.30
CA VAL A 28 -5.86 -3.32 1.11
C VAL A 28 -7.06 -4.26 1.26
N THR A 29 -7.08 -5.09 2.30
CA THR A 29 -8.28 -5.88 2.64
C THR A 29 -9.38 -4.97 3.21
N PRO A 30 -10.67 -5.36 3.19
CA PRO A 30 -11.73 -4.64 3.90
C PRO A 30 -11.42 -4.39 5.39
N TYR A 31 -10.86 -5.39 6.08
CA TYR A 31 -10.45 -5.27 7.48
C TYR A 31 -9.34 -4.21 7.67
N THR A 32 -8.31 -4.23 6.83
CA THR A 32 -7.23 -3.22 6.85
C THR A 32 -7.78 -1.82 6.55
N PHE A 33 -8.70 -1.70 5.59
CA PHE A 33 -9.36 -0.44 5.24
C PHE A 33 -10.15 0.15 6.39
N ASP A 34 -10.93 -0.68 7.12
CA ASP A 34 -11.70 -0.24 8.27
C ASP A 34 -10.81 0.11 9.47
N ARG A 35 -9.72 -0.64 9.70
CA ARG A 35 -8.70 -0.31 10.70
C ARG A 35 -7.99 1.02 10.42
N ILE A 36 -7.72 1.36 9.16
CA ILE A 36 -7.15 2.66 8.79
C ILE A 36 -8.21 3.76 8.96
N THR A 37 -9.41 3.58 8.40
CA THR A 37 -10.53 4.55 8.49
C THR A 37 -10.83 4.93 9.94
N ALA A 38 -11.01 3.94 10.81
CA ALA A 38 -11.32 4.15 12.23
C ALA A 38 -10.17 4.77 13.04
N LYS A 39 -8.94 4.73 12.53
CA LYS A 39 -7.77 5.37 13.17
C LYS A 39 -7.54 6.80 12.69
N ILE A 40 -7.86 7.12 11.43
CA ILE A 40 -7.68 8.48 10.89
C ILE A 40 -8.93 9.37 11.01
N CYS A 41 -10.11 8.81 11.28
CA CYS A 41 -11.36 9.60 11.31
C CYS A 41 -11.46 10.64 12.42
N THR A 42 -10.61 10.56 13.46
CA THR A 42 -10.50 11.54 14.53
C THR A 42 -9.48 12.65 14.24
N ASP A 43 -8.78 12.60 13.11
CA ASP A 43 -7.79 13.62 12.75
C ASP A 43 -8.48 14.97 12.41
N PRO A 44 -8.04 16.11 12.98
CA PRO A 44 -8.59 17.43 12.71
C PRO A 44 -8.70 17.81 11.23
N VAL A 45 -7.88 17.22 10.35
CA VAL A 45 -7.88 17.51 8.89
C VAL A 45 -9.19 17.10 8.19
N PHE A 46 -9.97 16.19 8.80
CA PHE A 46 -11.29 15.76 8.34
C PHE A 46 -12.45 16.58 8.94
N VAL A 47 -12.17 17.47 9.90
CA VAL A 47 -13.14 18.43 10.43
C VAL A 47 -13.14 19.70 9.56
N ASN A 48 -14.29 20.35 9.39
CA ASN A 48 -14.35 21.73 8.90
C ASN A 48 -15.43 22.55 9.61
N HIS A 49 -15.26 23.87 9.58
CA HIS A 49 -16.23 24.84 10.10
C HIS A 49 -16.89 25.59 8.92
N SER A 50 -17.34 24.85 7.91
CA SER A 50 -17.93 25.39 6.68
C SER A 50 -19.31 24.80 6.45
N HIS A 51 -20.20 25.58 5.82
CA HIS A 51 -21.53 25.14 5.41
C HIS A 51 -21.50 24.08 4.29
N CYS A 52 -20.36 23.87 3.63
CA CYS A 52 -20.15 22.74 2.73
C CYS A 52 -19.52 21.57 3.50
N GLU A 53 -20.30 20.49 3.69
CA GLU A 53 -19.85 19.28 4.36
C GLU A 53 -18.61 18.65 3.68
N GLN A 54 -17.74 18.00 4.48
CA GLN A 54 -16.70 17.14 3.93
C GLN A 54 -17.29 15.83 3.40
N HIS A 55 -16.67 15.25 2.37
CA HIS A 55 -16.92 13.84 2.04
C HIS A 55 -16.49 12.93 3.22
N PRO A 56 -17.22 11.84 3.49
CA PRO A 56 -16.86 10.84 4.50
C PRO A 56 -15.41 10.33 4.40
N VAL A 57 -14.81 9.99 5.54
CA VAL A 57 -13.38 9.67 5.65
C VAL A 57 -13.00 8.43 4.85
N ASP A 58 -13.88 7.42 4.80
CA ASP A 58 -13.74 6.22 3.97
C ASP A 58 -13.75 6.56 2.46
N VAL A 59 -14.60 7.49 2.02
CA VAL A 59 -14.61 8.02 0.65
C VAL A 59 -13.28 8.71 0.33
N GLN A 60 -12.77 9.56 1.23
CA GLN A 60 -11.47 10.24 1.02
C GLN A 60 -10.30 9.24 0.97
N LEU A 61 -10.31 8.24 1.86
CA LEU A 61 -9.31 7.16 1.93
C LEU A 61 -9.35 6.27 0.67
N ALA A 62 -10.53 5.83 0.22
CA ALA A 62 -10.68 4.98 -0.95
C ALA A 62 -10.24 5.68 -2.25
N VAL A 63 -10.54 6.97 -2.42
CA VAL A 63 -10.02 7.76 -3.54
C VAL A 63 -8.48 7.82 -3.53
N THR A 64 -7.89 7.95 -2.34
CA THR A 64 -6.43 8.00 -2.16
C THR A 64 -5.77 6.65 -2.42
N LEU A 65 -6.32 5.57 -1.86
CA LEU A 65 -5.83 4.20 -2.07
C LEU A 65 -6.00 3.74 -3.52
N TYR A 66 -7.11 4.08 -4.18
CA TYR A 66 -7.29 3.83 -5.61
C TYR A 66 -6.22 4.56 -6.43
N ARG A 67 -5.96 5.84 -6.13
CA ARG A 67 -4.93 6.64 -6.82
C ARG A 67 -3.53 6.04 -6.68
N PHE A 68 -3.15 5.55 -5.50
CA PHE A 68 -1.84 4.93 -5.26
C PHE A 68 -1.76 3.47 -5.72
N GLY A 69 -2.89 2.76 -5.80
CA GLY A 69 -2.98 1.38 -6.25
C GLY A 69 -2.89 1.19 -7.77
N HIS A 70 -2.76 2.27 -8.54
CA HIS A 70 -2.73 2.27 -10.00
C HIS A 70 -1.51 3.06 -10.52
N SER A 71 -1.22 2.91 -11.82
CA SER A 71 -0.07 3.54 -12.49
C SER A 71 -0.47 4.10 -13.86
N GLY A 72 0.36 4.99 -14.41
CA GLY A 72 0.12 5.63 -15.71
C GLY A 72 -1.22 6.35 -15.75
N ASN A 73 -1.94 6.20 -16.87
CA ASN A 73 -3.21 6.90 -17.11
C ASN A 73 -4.28 6.62 -16.04
N ALA A 74 -4.26 5.45 -15.37
CA ALA A 74 -5.22 5.10 -14.32
C ALA A 74 -4.98 5.85 -13.00
N ALA A 75 -3.74 6.27 -12.71
CA ALA A 75 -3.38 7.10 -11.56
C ALA A 75 -3.59 8.61 -11.79
N GLY A 76 -3.81 9.01 -13.05
CA GLY A 76 -4.06 10.41 -13.41
C GLY A 76 -5.33 10.95 -12.77
N GLN A 77 -5.30 12.22 -12.33
CA GLN A 77 -6.43 12.85 -11.62
C GLN A 77 -7.75 12.74 -12.39
N SER A 78 -7.72 12.74 -13.72
CA SER A 78 -8.91 12.61 -14.58
C SER A 78 -9.50 11.20 -14.63
N ALA A 79 -8.70 10.15 -14.42
CA ALA A 79 -9.19 8.78 -14.32
C ALA A 79 -9.78 8.53 -12.92
N VAL A 80 -9.07 8.95 -11.87
CA VAL A 80 -9.52 8.83 -10.47
C VAL A 80 -10.81 9.63 -10.24
N ALA A 81 -10.90 10.86 -10.74
CA ALA A 81 -12.11 11.69 -10.69
C ALA A 81 -13.32 11.00 -11.32
N ARG A 82 -13.14 10.42 -12.51
CA ARG A 82 -14.18 9.70 -13.25
C ARG A 82 -14.62 8.41 -12.55
N TRP A 83 -13.69 7.67 -11.97
CA TRP A 83 -13.97 6.45 -11.20
C TRP A 83 -14.74 6.75 -9.90
N ALA A 84 -14.35 7.83 -9.20
CA ALA A 84 -14.92 8.24 -7.93
C ALA A 84 -16.23 9.05 -8.04
N GLY A 85 -16.47 9.72 -9.17
CA GLY A 85 -17.60 10.64 -9.34
C GLY A 85 -17.39 12.03 -8.73
N VAL A 86 -16.14 12.49 -8.60
CA VAL A 86 -15.78 13.76 -7.94
C VAL A 86 -14.92 14.65 -8.84
N GLY A 87 -14.81 15.94 -8.52
CA GLY A 87 -13.96 16.87 -9.27
C GLY A 87 -12.45 16.61 -9.12
N HIS A 88 -11.65 17.01 -10.10
CA HIS A 88 -10.18 16.84 -10.08
C HIS A 88 -9.52 17.49 -8.85
N GLY A 89 -9.97 18.69 -8.48
CA GLY A 89 -9.54 19.37 -7.25
C GLY A 89 -9.88 18.58 -5.99
N THR A 90 -11.05 17.93 -5.95
CA THR A 90 -11.49 17.07 -4.84
C THR A 90 -10.57 15.87 -4.67
N VAL A 91 -10.16 15.19 -5.76
CA VAL A 91 -9.16 14.09 -5.70
C VAL A 91 -7.86 14.56 -5.04
N SER A 92 -7.37 15.73 -5.44
CA SER A 92 -6.14 16.32 -4.89
C SER A 92 -6.28 16.71 -3.42
N LEU A 93 -7.44 17.27 -3.02
CA LEU A 93 -7.75 17.62 -1.63
C LEU A 93 -7.86 16.38 -0.72
N MET A 94 -8.59 15.36 -1.16
CA MET A 94 -8.70 14.06 -0.46
C MET A 94 -7.32 13.42 -0.26
N THR A 95 -6.52 13.36 -1.34
CA THR A 95 -5.15 12.82 -1.26
C THR A 95 -4.33 13.59 -0.22
N ARG A 96 -4.40 14.93 -0.20
CA ARG A 96 -3.66 15.75 0.78
C ARG A 96 -4.09 15.44 2.21
N ARG A 97 -5.40 15.42 2.50
CA ARG A 97 -5.95 15.13 3.84
C ARG A 97 -5.52 13.77 4.36
N VAL A 98 -5.71 12.73 3.55
CA VAL A 98 -5.34 11.35 3.91
C VAL A 98 -3.83 11.21 4.11
N MET A 99 -3.01 11.87 3.29
CA MET A 99 -1.56 11.90 3.50
C MET A 99 -1.16 12.66 4.77
N THR A 100 -1.83 13.76 5.13
CA THR A 100 -1.60 14.48 6.40
C THR A 100 -1.85 13.58 7.61
N ALA A 101 -2.99 12.87 7.64
CA ALA A 101 -3.35 12.01 8.77
C ALA A 101 -2.48 10.73 8.85
N ILE A 102 -2.14 10.11 7.70
CA ILE A 102 -1.29 8.91 7.67
C ILE A 102 0.17 9.23 8.02
N LEU A 103 0.69 10.39 7.60
CA LEU A 103 2.06 10.82 7.93
C LEU A 103 2.17 11.49 9.32
N TRP A 104 1.08 11.58 10.08
CA TRP A 104 1.12 12.14 11.43
C TRP A 104 2.02 11.28 12.35
N PRO A 105 2.86 11.87 13.22
CA PRO A 105 3.83 11.12 14.02
C PRO A 105 3.23 9.96 14.81
N ASP A 106 2.07 10.15 15.43
CA ASP A 106 1.38 9.14 16.24
C ASP A 106 0.85 7.97 15.40
N PHE A 107 0.44 8.22 14.15
CA PHE A 107 0.05 7.17 13.23
C PHE A 107 1.29 6.37 12.78
N MET A 108 2.34 7.08 12.37
CA MET A 108 3.58 6.51 11.87
C MET A 108 4.35 5.70 12.92
N ALA A 109 4.37 6.14 14.18
CA ALA A 109 5.09 5.47 15.27
C ALA A 109 4.52 4.07 15.59
N GLU A 110 3.21 3.87 15.42
CA GLU A 110 2.58 2.55 15.58
C GLU A 110 2.65 1.73 14.28
N ALA A 111 2.42 2.37 13.12
CA ALA A 111 2.31 1.69 11.83
C ALA A 111 3.66 1.30 11.20
N VAL A 112 4.74 2.04 11.51
CA VAL A 112 6.07 1.89 10.92
C VAL A 112 7.14 1.80 12.02
N ARG A 113 6.93 0.88 12.96
CA ARG A 113 7.93 0.54 14.00
C ARG A 113 8.87 -0.58 13.56
N PHE A 114 10.07 -0.62 14.14
CA PHE A 114 10.92 -1.80 14.06
C PHE A 114 10.29 -3.00 14.81
N PRO A 115 10.54 -4.24 14.37
CA PRO A 115 10.10 -5.41 15.10
C PRO A 115 10.85 -5.60 16.42
N THR A 116 10.15 -6.10 17.44
CA THR A 116 10.68 -6.43 18.77
C THR A 116 11.69 -7.57 18.70
N ALA A 117 12.40 -7.83 19.81
CA ALA A 117 13.29 -9.00 19.90
C ALA A 117 12.52 -10.32 19.69
N GLU A 118 11.29 -10.42 20.21
CA GLU A 118 10.41 -11.58 20.08
C GLU A 118 9.93 -11.79 18.65
N GLU A 119 9.46 -10.73 17.98
CA GLU A 119 9.04 -10.78 16.56
C GLU A 119 10.21 -11.17 15.64
N LYS A 120 11.40 -10.65 15.92
CA LYS A 120 12.64 -11.04 15.24
C LYS A 120 12.96 -12.53 15.45
N GLU A 121 12.84 -13.04 16.68
CA GLU A 121 13.16 -14.43 16.99
C GLU A 121 12.11 -15.42 16.47
N ALA A 122 10.85 -15.01 16.39
CA ALA A 122 9.79 -15.74 15.70
C ALA A 122 10.05 -15.81 14.18
N ALA A 123 10.35 -14.69 13.52
CA ALA A 123 10.67 -14.64 12.09
C ALA A 123 11.92 -15.47 11.74
N LYS A 124 12.99 -15.36 12.53
CA LYS A 124 14.18 -16.21 12.47
C LYS A 124 13.85 -17.70 12.53
N SER A 125 13.00 -18.10 13.49
CA SER A 125 12.60 -19.49 13.68
C SER A 125 11.74 -20.01 12.52
N TRP A 126 10.88 -19.15 11.96
CA TRP A 126 10.11 -19.44 10.75
C TRP A 126 10.99 -19.65 9.52
N VAL A 127 12.06 -18.86 9.34
CA VAL A 127 13.01 -19.06 8.23
C VAL A 127 13.82 -20.34 8.43
N GLU A 128 14.36 -20.59 9.62
CA GLU A 128 15.12 -21.82 9.90
C GLU A 128 14.28 -23.08 9.66
N ALA A 129 13.01 -23.08 10.08
CA ALA A 129 12.07 -24.19 9.86
C ALA A 129 11.63 -24.37 8.39
N ARG A 130 11.94 -23.42 7.50
CA ARG A 130 11.59 -23.44 6.05
C ARG A 130 12.79 -23.53 5.12
N SER A 131 14.00 -23.47 5.67
CA SER A 131 15.25 -23.48 4.91
C SER A 131 16.32 -24.26 5.69
N CYS A 132 17.25 -23.58 6.37
CA CYS A 132 18.10 -24.18 7.38
C CYS A 132 18.64 -23.14 8.37
N LYS A 133 19.34 -23.60 9.41
CA LYS A 133 19.91 -22.77 10.48
C LYS A 133 20.84 -21.66 10.00
N ALA A 134 21.58 -21.86 8.90
CA ALA A 134 22.44 -20.81 8.33
C ALA A 134 21.63 -19.61 7.84
N TRP A 135 20.44 -19.84 7.28
CA TRP A 135 19.53 -18.81 6.79
C TRP A 135 18.71 -18.12 7.88
N ARG A 136 18.82 -18.54 9.16
CA ARG A 136 18.14 -17.88 10.30
C ARG A 136 18.40 -16.37 10.32
N GLY A 137 19.61 -15.92 9.95
CA GLY A 137 19.96 -14.50 9.84
C GLY A 137 19.17 -13.72 8.78
N GLY A 138 18.64 -14.40 7.76
CA GLY A 138 17.87 -13.84 6.65
C GLY A 138 16.39 -13.54 6.95
N TRP A 139 15.98 -13.52 8.22
CA TRP A 139 14.60 -13.23 8.65
C TRP A 139 14.02 -11.88 8.17
N CYS A 140 14.88 -10.95 7.73
CA CYS A 140 14.51 -9.65 7.18
C CYS A 140 14.81 -9.50 5.67
N LEU A 141 15.12 -10.61 4.98
CA LEU A 141 15.16 -10.63 3.52
C LEU A 141 13.71 -10.51 3.00
N VAL A 142 13.48 -9.55 2.11
CA VAL A 142 12.18 -9.32 1.46
C VAL A 142 12.37 -9.43 -0.05
N ASP A 143 11.29 -9.74 -0.77
CA ASP A 143 11.23 -9.81 -2.24
C ASP A 143 12.09 -8.74 -2.94
N GLY A 144 12.94 -9.17 -3.87
CA GLY A 144 13.89 -8.31 -4.57
C GLY A 144 15.25 -8.12 -3.88
N THR A 145 15.56 -8.89 -2.81
CA THR A 145 16.88 -8.81 -2.18
C THR A 145 17.95 -9.52 -3.03
N LEU A 146 18.71 -8.70 -3.76
CA LEU A 146 19.83 -9.12 -4.58
C LEU A 146 21.04 -9.54 -3.71
N ILE A 147 21.41 -10.82 -3.76
CA ILE A 147 22.66 -11.33 -3.18
C ILE A 147 23.79 -11.16 -4.20
N PRO A 148 24.83 -10.34 -3.93
CA PRO A 148 25.93 -10.16 -4.86
C PRO A 148 26.74 -11.45 -5.02
N LEU A 149 27.11 -11.75 -6.25
CA LEU A 149 28.02 -12.82 -6.61
C LEU A 149 29.45 -12.28 -6.62
N TYR A 150 30.41 -13.10 -6.21
CA TYR A 150 31.84 -12.73 -6.19
C TYR A 150 32.42 -12.53 -7.60
N ASP A 151 31.93 -13.28 -8.57
CA ASP A 151 32.41 -13.27 -9.96
C ASP A 151 31.23 -13.49 -10.93
N ARG A 152 31.44 -13.16 -12.20
CA ARG A 152 30.48 -13.31 -13.30
C ARG A 152 30.15 -14.80 -13.54
N PRO A 153 28.87 -15.21 -13.50
CA PRO A 153 28.48 -16.55 -13.90
C PRO A 153 28.90 -16.87 -15.34
N HIS A 154 29.62 -17.98 -15.51
CA HIS A 154 30.08 -18.45 -16.83
C HIS A 154 28.91 -18.68 -17.80
N TRP A 155 27.83 -19.28 -17.30
CA TRP A 155 26.56 -19.42 -18.01
C TRP A 155 25.66 -18.23 -17.73
N TYR A 156 25.13 -17.60 -18.79
CA TYR A 156 24.15 -16.51 -18.73
C TYR A 156 24.58 -15.29 -17.89
N GLY A 157 25.88 -14.97 -17.80
CA GLY A 157 26.39 -13.87 -16.96
C GLY A 157 25.64 -12.53 -17.08
N GLU A 158 25.23 -12.13 -18.30
CA GLU A 158 24.41 -10.92 -18.52
C GLU A 158 23.05 -10.96 -17.81
N SER A 159 22.44 -12.14 -17.66
CA SER A 159 21.15 -12.32 -16.98
C SER A 159 21.23 -12.15 -15.45
N TYR A 160 22.45 -12.15 -14.90
CA TYR A 160 22.72 -11.86 -13.50
C TYR A 160 23.24 -10.44 -13.28
N PHE A 161 23.44 -9.63 -14.34
CA PHE A 161 23.95 -8.27 -14.23
C PHE A 161 22.82 -7.29 -13.87
N ASP A 162 22.89 -6.71 -12.68
CA ASP A 162 21.79 -5.94 -12.09
C ASP A 162 21.81 -4.44 -12.42
N ARG A 163 20.71 -3.76 -12.08
CA ARG A 163 20.55 -2.30 -12.24
C ARG A 163 21.43 -1.45 -11.31
N LYS A 164 22.36 -2.06 -10.58
CA LYS A 164 23.40 -1.42 -9.77
C LYS A 164 24.81 -1.75 -10.31
N CYS A 165 24.90 -2.39 -11.48
CA CYS A 165 26.12 -2.84 -12.15
C CYS A 165 26.92 -3.93 -11.41
N ASN A 166 26.25 -4.81 -10.65
CA ASN A 166 26.85 -5.98 -10.02
C ASN A 166 26.30 -7.26 -10.64
N TYR A 167 27.05 -8.37 -10.54
CA TYR A 167 26.45 -9.69 -10.73
C TYR A 167 25.74 -10.09 -9.44
N SER A 168 24.46 -10.45 -9.49
CA SER A 168 23.68 -10.81 -8.31
C SER A 168 22.55 -11.81 -8.59
N LEU A 169 22.14 -12.53 -7.56
CA LEU A 169 20.96 -13.41 -7.56
C LEU A 169 19.81 -12.70 -6.85
N ASN A 170 18.65 -12.59 -7.51
CA ASN A 170 17.41 -12.35 -6.80
C ASN A 170 16.93 -13.67 -6.16
N ILE A 171 16.54 -13.63 -4.88
CA ILE A 171 15.88 -14.76 -4.22
C ILE A 171 14.40 -14.38 -3.99
N GLN A 172 13.50 -15.20 -4.53
CA GLN A 172 12.04 -15.14 -4.41
C GLN A 172 11.51 -16.53 -4.09
#